data_AF-A0A9E6DLZ6-F1
#
_entry.id   AF-A0A9E6DLZ6-F1
#
_cell.length_a   1.000
_cell.length_b   1.000
_cell.length_c   1.000
_cell.angle_alpha   90.00
_cell.angle_beta   90.00
_cell.angle_gamma   90.00
#
_symmetry.space_group_name_H-M   'P 1'
#
loop_
_entity.id
_entity.type
_entity.pdbx_description
1 polymer ?
#
loop_
_entity_poly.entity_id
_entity_poly.type
_entity_poly.pdbx_seq_one_letter_code
_entity_poly.pdbx_strand_id
1 'polypeptide(L)'
;MNKKLRGLTFLSIPMLAGGMVMTTGCEALDKAADACGFSCAVEGVAAGNPSISGVASIDGFFGAAVDFSAQAEGIVASINAELAAIANSVDLEGGAGADFSGGFDAALSNKFGLEGGIGVDFSPPQCSIQASVVADAAASCDVEAEPGSVTAECSGGCEAEVAADGSVECSTEAEVSCTGTAPGFDCTGGTCEGTCSVELTAAASCDGVCDGTCSGSTDAGGKCDGMCQGECKTEGKADAECSGKCEGSCTFTGPDIKCEGGAKAECTASASAEATVSCEGSCSGEVTPPSVSAECEAQVNASADINAECTPPSLEITYTFAANASANADVNAQAEFSAWLTGFEANVASLAALEAKLLKLQGAATGLVSAAGGAVATAALEMDLGDDLGASYKVLNCVPIELEVVISTLGTAGTELTASATATASFMGAIAPAG
;
A
#
# COMPACT_ATOMS: atom_id res chain seq x y z
N MET A 1 -6.74 -14.36 -20.57
CA MET A 1 -7.03 -13.01 -21.10
C MET A 1 -5.75 -12.33 -21.59
N ASN A 2 -5.45 -12.41 -22.90
CA ASN A 2 -4.23 -11.84 -23.49
C ASN A 2 -4.40 -10.36 -23.86
N LYS A 3 -4.29 -9.44 -22.88
CA LYS A 3 -4.10 -8.01 -23.19
C LYS A 3 -2.64 -7.81 -23.58
N LYS A 4 -2.40 -7.65 -24.89
CA LYS A 4 -1.11 -7.24 -25.46
C LYS A 4 -0.56 -6.01 -24.71
N LEU A 5 0.47 -6.20 -23.89
CA LEU A 5 1.39 -5.12 -23.52
C LEU A 5 1.98 -4.57 -24.82
N ARG A 6 1.46 -3.44 -25.28
CA ARG A 6 2.06 -2.68 -26.37
C ARG A 6 3.36 -2.10 -25.83
N GLY A 7 4.47 -2.46 -26.47
CA GLY A 7 5.82 -2.06 -26.10
C GLY A 7 5.92 -0.58 -25.77
N LEU A 8 6.31 -0.31 -24.52
CA LEU A 8 6.83 0.98 -24.08
C LEU A 8 8.05 1.26 -24.95
N THR A 9 7.86 2.10 -25.96
CA THR A 9 8.96 2.59 -26.78
C THR A 9 9.66 3.61 -25.90
N PHE A 10 10.81 3.25 -25.32
CA PHE A 10 11.69 4.18 -24.62
C PHE A 10 11.87 5.41 -25.51
N LEU A 11 11.24 6.51 -25.13
CA LEU A 11 11.34 7.79 -25.81
C LEU A 11 12.76 8.26 -25.50
N SER A 12 13.67 8.08 -26.46
CA SER A 12 15.03 8.62 -26.38
C SER A 12 14.92 10.14 -26.33
N ILE A 13 14.93 10.68 -25.11
CA ILE A 13 15.04 12.12 -24.87
C ILE A 13 16.34 12.54 -25.57
N PRO A 14 16.27 13.39 -26.61
CA PRO A 14 17.48 13.86 -27.27
C PRO A 14 18.26 14.65 -26.22
N MET A 15 19.40 14.11 -25.78
CA MET A 15 20.41 14.87 -25.04
C MET A 15 20.67 16.15 -25.84
N LEU A 16 20.12 17.25 -25.33
CA LEU A 16 20.38 18.58 -25.84
C LEU A 16 21.83 18.89 -25.50
N ALA A 17 22.71 18.60 -26.46
CA ALA A 17 24.08 19.06 -26.50
C ALA A 17 24.10 20.59 -26.68
N GLY A 18 23.71 21.30 -25.63
CA GLY A 18 23.82 22.75 -25.49
C GLY A 18 25.25 23.12 -25.11
N GLY A 19 25.93 23.83 -26.01
CA GLY A 19 27.36 24.10 -25.93
C GLY A 19 27.80 25.05 -24.81
N MET A 20 29.01 24.75 -24.31
CA MET A 20 30.06 25.63 -23.78
C MET A 20 29.67 27.07 -23.38
N VAL A 21 29.58 27.33 -22.07
CA VAL A 21 29.73 28.68 -21.49
C VAL A 21 30.46 28.58 -20.13
N MET A 22 31.68 29.15 -20.06
CA MET A 22 32.43 29.65 -18.88
C MET A 22 33.00 28.65 -17.83
N THR A 23 34.09 27.92 -18.13
CA THR A 23 34.80 27.08 -17.14
C THR A 23 35.92 27.77 -16.35
N THR A 24 36.25 29.05 -16.59
CA THR A 24 37.37 29.72 -15.89
C THR A 24 36.97 30.53 -14.66
N GLY A 25 35.69 30.51 -14.26
CA GLY A 25 35.17 31.22 -13.09
C GLY A 25 34.89 30.36 -11.84
N CYS A 26 34.63 29.06 -12.01
CA CYS A 26 34.17 28.21 -10.91
C CYS A 26 35.24 27.95 -9.85
N GLU A 27 36.54 27.81 -10.20
CA GLU A 27 37.58 27.57 -9.18
C GLU A 27 37.73 28.72 -8.16
N ALA A 28 37.43 29.95 -8.57
CA ALA A 28 37.43 31.10 -7.67
C ALA A 28 36.15 31.15 -6.81
N LEU A 29 35.02 30.68 -7.36
CA LEU A 29 33.78 30.51 -6.62
C LEU A 29 33.90 29.36 -5.61
N ASP A 30 34.48 28.22 -5.96
CA ASP A 30 34.60 27.06 -5.07
C ASP A 30 35.49 27.38 -3.85
N LYS A 31 36.60 28.09 -4.07
CA LYS A 31 37.44 28.56 -2.95
C LYS A 31 36.76 29.60 -2.08
N ALA A 32 35.92 30.46 -2.66
CA ALA A 32 35.13 31.42 -1.91
C ALA A 32 33.96 30.74 -1.17
N ALA A 33 33.36 29.72 -1.78
CA ALA A 33 32.29 28.91 -1.22
C ALA A 33 32.81 28.09 -0.03
N ASP A 34 33.97 27.44 -0.17
CA ASP A 34 34.66 26.76 0.94
C ASP A 34 34.99 27.72 2.09
N ALA A 35 35.44 28.95 1.77
CA ALA A 35 35.71 29.97 2.79
C ALA A 35 34.42 30.46 3.49
N CYS A 36 33.27 30.35 2.84
CA CYS A 36 31.95 30.70 3.37
C CYS A 36 31.18 29.50 3.94
N GLY A 37 31.74 28.28 3.90
CA GLY A 37 31.06 27.05 4.34
C GLY A 37 29.95 26.54 3.41
N PHE A 38 29.93 27.01 2.17
CA PHE A 38 28.99 26.57 1.14
C PHE A 38 29.59 25.42 0.32
N SER A 39 29.72 24.24 0.94
CA SER A 39 30.05 23.03 0.18
C SER A 39 28.77 22.25 -0.15
N CYS A 40 28.76 21.58 -1.30
CA CYS A 40 27.80 20.50 -1.52
C CYS A 40 28.01 19.40 -0.48
N ALA A 41 26.97 18.64 -0.17
CA ALA A 41 27.11 17.47 0.69
C ALA A 41 28.14 16.49 0.07
N VAL A 42 29.02 15.93 0.90
CA VAL A 42 30.03 14.95 0.45
C VAL A 42 29.35 13.64 0.03
N GLU A 43 28.25 13.32 0.69
CA GLU A 43 27.37 12.20 0.40
C GLU A 43 26.10 12.74 -0.26
N GLY A 44 25.90 12.38 -1.54
CA GLY A 44 24.74 12.78 -2.33
C GLY A 44 23.60 11.75 -2.26
N VAL A 45 22.70 11.83 -3.23
CA VAL A 45 21.52 10.96 -3.33
C VAL A 45 21.90 9.49 -3.43
N ALA A 46 23.00 9.17 -4.13
CA ALA A 46 23.50 7.80 -4.25
C ALA A 46 23.95 7.18 -2.91
N ALA A 47 24.24 8.01 -1.90
CA ALA A 47 24.55 7.56 -0.54
C ALA A 47 23.32 7.56 0.38
N GLY A 48 22.13 7.84 -0.15
CA GLY A 48 20.88 7.93 0.60
C GLY A 48 20.71 9.25 1.36
N ASN A 49 21.45 10.31 1.01
CA ASN A 49 21.27 11.63 1.60
C ASN A 49 20.28 12.46 0.77
N PRO A 50 19.09 12.80 1.30
CA PRO A 50 18.12 13.61 0.60
C PRO A 50 18.35 15.13 0.76
N SER A 51 19.14 15.56 1.76
CA SER A 51 19.35 16.97 2.07
C SER A 51 20.50 17.57 1.28
N ILE A 52 20.22 17.93 0.03
CA ILE A 52 21.23 18.46 -0.92
C ILE A 52 21.31 19.98 -0.87
N SER A 53 20.14 20.64 -0.91
CA SER A 53 20.02 22.08 -1.13
C SER A 53 19.79 22.86 0.15
N GLY A 54 19.15 22.26 1.17
CA GLY A 54 18.61 22.95 2.33
C GLY A 54 17.26 23.63 2.08
N VAL A 55 16.72 23.53 0.87
CA VAL A 55 15.37 24.00 0.51
C VAL A 55 14.43 22.81 0.62
N ALA A 56 13.40 22.92 1.46
CA ALA A 56 12.52 21.81 1.81
C ALA A 56 11.88 21.12 0.60
N SER A 57 11.43 21.87 -0.41
CA SER A 57 10.81 21.31 -1.62
C SER A 57 11.79 20.50 -2.48
N ILE A 58 13.02 21.00 -2.66
CA ILE A 58 14.06 20.33 -3.43
C ILE A 58 14.58 19.10 -2.68
N ASP A 59 14.81 19.23 -1.37
CA ASP A 59 15.26 18.12 -0.52
C ASP A 59 14.15 17.06 -0.37
N GLY A 60 12.89 17.47 -0.39
CA GLY A 60 11.73 16.57 -0.45
C GLY A 60 11.69 15.74 -1.74
N PHE A 61 11.96 16.37 -2.89
CA PHE A 61 12.11 15.65 -4.15
C PHE A 61 13.24 14.61 -4.10
N PHE A 62 14.43 15.00 -3.60
CA PHE A 62 15.54 14.07 -3.45
C PHE A 62 15.23 12.96 -2.44
N GLY A 63 14.50 13.26 -1.37
CA GLY A 63 13.93 12.27 -0.45
C GLY A 63 13.07 11.23 -1.16
N ALA A 64 12.11 11.69 -1.96
CA ALA A 64 11.26 10.79 -2.74
C ALA A 64 12.06 9.92 -3.72
N ALA A 65 13.14 10.45 -4.31
CA ALA A 65 14.02 9.66 -5.18
C ALA A 65 14.84 8.61 -4.42
N VAL A 66 15.34 8.93 -3.22
CA VAL A 66 16.03 7.97 -2.33
C VAL A 66 15.08 6.86 -1.90
N ASP A 67 13.88 7.23 -1.41
CA ASP A 67 12.85 6.29 -0.97
C ASP A 67 12.40 5.37 -2.11
N PHE A 68 12.23 5.93 -3.30
CA PHE A 68 11.94 5.17 -4.52
C PHE A 68 13.02 4.11 -4.78
N SER A 69 14.30 4.48 -4.76
CA SER A 69 15.40 3.56 -5.04
C SER A 69 15.45 2.43 -4.03
N ALA A 70 15.32 2.75 -2.74
CA ALA A 70 15.30 1.75 -1.67
C ALA A 70 14.12 0.77 -1.81
N GLN A 71 12.94 1.28 -2.15
CA GLN A 71 11.74 0.46 -2.35
C GLN A 71 11.82 -0.37 -3.63
N ALA A 72 12.41 0.16 -4.71
CA ALA A 72 12.66 -0.58 -5.94
C ALA A 72 13.58 -1.78 -5.67
N GLU A 73 14.71 -1.54 -4.99
CA GLU A 73 15.64 -2.60 -4.59
C GLU A 73 14.95 -3.65 -3.70
N GLY A 74 14.14 -3.22 -2.73
CA GLY A 74 13.38 -4.10 -1.85
C GLY A 74 12.39 -5.00 -2.60
N ILE A 75 11.65 -4.45 -3.57
CA ILE A 75 10.71 -5.21 -4.41
C ILE A 75 11.47 -6.19 -5.30
N VAL A 76 12.54 -5.76 -5.97
CA VAL A 76 13.37 -6.62 -6.82
C VAL A 76 13.95 -7.79 -6.00
N ALA A 77 14.47 -7.51 -4.81
CA ALA A 77 14.98 -8.54 -3.91
C ALA A 77 13.88 -9.52 -3.49
N SER A 78 12.68 -9.02 -3.17
CA SER A 78 11.54 -9.84 -2.76
C SER A 78 11.06 -10.74 -3.91
N ILE A 79 10.90 -10.20 -5.12
CA ILE A 79 10.53 -10.97 -6.32
C ILE A 79 11.54 -12.10 -6.57
N ASN A 80 12.84 -11.78 -6.52
CA ASN A 80 13.89 -12.78 -6.72
C ASN A 80 13.88 -13.86 -5.63
N ALA A 81 13.58 -13.48 -4.38
CA ALA A 81 13.46 -14.42 -3.27
C ALA A 81 12.26 -15.37 -3.46
N GLU A 82 11.09 -14.85 -3.84
CA GLU A 82 9.88 -15.64 -4.11
C GLU A 82 10.10 -16.61 -5.28
N LEU A 83 10.65 -16.12 -6.41
CA LEU A 83 10.96 -16.97 -7.56
C LEU A 83 12.00 -18.05 -7.21
N ALA A 84 13.01 -17.73 -6.40
CA ALA A 84 13.98 -18.71 -5.92
C ALA A 84 13.34 -19.73 -4.96
N ALA A 85 12.42 -19.31 -4.09
CA ALA A 85 11.68 -20.21 -3.21
C ALA A 85 10.82 -21.20 -4.01
N ILE A 86 10.12 -20.71 -5.04
CA ILE A 86 9.35 -21.55 -5.97
C ILE A 86 10.27 -22.52 -6.71
N ALA A 87 11.40 -22.05 -7.25
CA ALA A 87 12.39 -22.90 -7.93
C ALA A 87 12.90 -24.03 -7.02
N ASN A 88 13.29 -23.68 -5.79
CA ASN A 88 13.80 -24.64 -4.81
C ASN A 88 12.72 -25.63 -4.38
N SER A 89 11.45 -25.22 -4.33
CA SER A 89 10.33 -26.09 -3.93
C SER A 89 10.13 -27.27 -4.88
N VAL A 90 10.55 -27.15 -6.15
CA VAL A 90 10.49 -28.19 -7.18
C VAL A 90 11.85 -28.76 -7.56
N ASP A 91 12.91 -28.45 -6.79
CA ASP A 91 14.28 -28.90 -7.03
C ASP A 91 14.85 -28.48 -8.41
N LEU A 92 14.46 -27.29 -8.90
CA LEU A 92 14.95 -26.79 -10.18
C LEU A 92 16.37 -26.23 -10.05
N GLU A 93 17.35 -26.98 -10.57
CA GLU A 93 18.75 -26.55 -10.62
C GLU A 93 18.92 -25.28 -11.48
N GLY A 94 19.54 -24.24 -10.91
CA GLY A 94 19.83 -22.98 -11.62
C GLY A 94 18.89 -21.82 -11.26
N GLY A 95 17.82 -22.05 -10.50
CA GLY A 95 16.94 -21.00 -9.97
C GLY A 95 16.08 -20.31 -11.03
N ALA A 96 15.71 -19.05 -10.78
CA ALA A 96 14.79 -18.25 -11.59
C ALA A 96 15.44 -17.63 -12.85
N GLY A 97 16.06 -18.46 -13.69
CA GLY A 97 16.72 -18.03 -14.93
C GLY A 97 15.76 -17.82 -16.13
N ALA A 98 16.32 -17.52 -17.30
CA ALA A 98 15.55 -17.28 -18.53
C ALA A 98 14.70 -18.49 -18.98
N ASP A 99 15.07 -19.70 -18.60
CA ASP A 99 14.34 -20.95 -18.90
C ASP A 99 13.47 -21.43 -17.72
N PHE A 100 13.17 -20.55 -16.75
CA PHE A 100 12.45 -20.93 -15.53
C PHE A 100 11.12 -21.63 -15.81
N SER A 101 10.32 -21.10 -16.74
CA SER A 101 9.01 -21.67 -17.09
C SER A 101 9.09 -23.11 -17.60
N GLY A 102 9.93 -23.37 -18.61
CA GLY A 102 10.11 -24.70 -19.18
C GLY A 102 10.74 -25.69 -18.20
N GLY A 103 11.65 -25.21 -17.35
CA GLY A 103 12.23 -26.01 -16.27
C GLY A 103 11.22 -26.36 -15.19
N PHE A 104 10.34 -25.42 -14.84
CA PHE A 104 9.35 -25.57 -13.77
C PHE A 104 8.32 -26.66 -14.07
N ASP A 105 7.72 -26.66 -15.27
CA ASP A 105 6.74 -27.70 -15.66
C ASP A 105 7.36 -29.10 -15.69
N ALA A 106 8.60 -29.20 -16.18
CA ALA A 106 9.33 -30.46 -16.20
C ALA A 106 9.67 -30.93 -14.79
N ALA A 107 10.09 -30.02 -13.91
CA ALA A 107 10.39 -30.30 -12.51
C ALA A 107 9.14 -30.78 -11.76
N LEU A 108 8.00 -30.09 -11.94
CA LEU A 108 6.71 -30.50 -11.39
C LEU A 108 6.27 -31.88 -11.88
N SER A 109 6.34 -32.11 -13.19
CA SER A 109 5.97 -33.39 -13.79
C SER A 109 6.84 -34.53 -13.27
N ASN A 110 8.15 -34.30 -13.12
CA ASN A 110 9.09 -35.29 -12.60
C ASN A 110 8.91 -35.56 -11.10
N LYS A 111 8.60 -34.52 -10.30
CA LYS A 111 8.48 -34.63 -8.84
C LYS A 111 7.14 -35.21 -8.40
N PHE A 112 6.05 -34.78 -9.04
CA PHE A 112 4.68 -35.11 -8.60
C PHE A 112 3.88 -35.96 -9.59
N GLY A 113 4.41 -36.24 -10.79
CA GLY A 113 3.72 -37.06 -11.79
C GLY A 113 2.50 -36.39 -12.41
N LEU A 114 2.55 -35.06 -12.59
CA LEU A 114 1.48 -34.29 -13.23
C LEU A 114 1.48 -34.49 -14.76
N GLU A 115 0.29 -34.52 -15.35
CA GLU A 115 0.07 -34.55 -16.80
C GLU A 115 -0.57 -33.22 -17.21
N GLY A 116 0.20 -32.36 -17.86
CA GLY A 116 -0.28 -31.06 -18.36
C GLY A 116 0.02 -29.84 -17.48
N GLY A 117 0.86 -29.97 -16.44
CA GLY A 117 1.30 -28.85 -15.60
C GLY A 117 0.27 -28.40 -14.56
N ILE A 118 0.41 -27.16 -14.11
CA ILE A 118 -0.49 -26.49 -13.17
C ILE A 118 -1.05 -25.24 -13.85
N GLY A 119 -2.39 -25.08 -13.81
CA GLY A 119 -3.07 -23.85 -14.19
C GLY A 119 -3.46 -23.06 -12.95
N VAL A 120 -3.12 -21.78 -12.91
CA VAL A 120 -3.43 -20.85 -11.82
C VAL A 120 -4.25 -19.70 -12.40
N ASP A 121 -5.51 -19.64 -11.99
CA ASP A 121 -6.36 -18.47 -12.16
C ASP A 121 -6.20 -17.57 -10.94
N PHE A 122 -6.05 -16.27 -11.16
CA PHE A 122 -5.86 -15.30 -10.10
C PHE A 122 -6.85 -14.14 -10.23
N SER A 123 -7.40 -13.70 -9.10
CA SER A 123 -8.06 -12.39 -9.04
C SER A 123 -7.01 -11.27 -9.03
N PRO A 124 -7.33 -10.06 -9.48
CA PRO A 124 -6.39 -8.95 -9.41
C PRO A 124 -6.14 -8.54 -7.95
N PRO A 125 -4.88 -8.38 -7.52
CA PRO A 125 -4.57 -7.88 -6.17
C PRO A 125 -5.12 -6.47 -5.98
N GLN A 126 -5.49 -6.15 -4.74
CA GLN A 126 -6.01 -4.83 -4.38
C GLN A 126 -4.91 -4.03 -3.68
N CYS A 127 -4.53 -2.90 -4.26
CA CYS A 127 -3.55 -2.01 -3.65
C CYS A 127 -4.26 -0.85 -2.96
N SER A 128 -3.94 -0.65 -1.68
CA SER A 128 -4.42 0.45 -0.87
C SER A 128 -3.27 1.39 -0.53
N ILE A 129 -3.59 2.68 -0.38
CA ILE A 129 -2.62 3.71 -0.03
C ILE A 129 -3.10 4.30 1.30
N GLN A 130 -2.21 4.39 2.27
CA GLN A 130 -2.54 5.02 3.54
C GLN A 130 -2.67 6.54 3.36
N ALA A 131 -3.80 7.11 3.76
CA ALA A 131 -4.07 8.55 3.60
C ALA A 131 -3.04 9.43 4.34
N SER A 132 -2.45 8.93 5.43
CA SER A 132 -1.37 9.59 6.15
C SER A 132 -0.14 9.85 5.27
N VAL A 133 0.25 8.88 4.44
CA VAL A 133 1.39 9.04 3.53
C VAL A 133 1.16 10.14 2.51
N VAL A 134 -0.07 10.23 1.97
CA VAL A 134 -0.46 11.27 1.04
C VAL A 134 -0.42 12.64 1.72
N ALA A 135 -0.93 12.73 2.95
CA ALA A 135 -0.94 13.97 3.72
C ALA A 135 0.49 14.43 4.08
N ASP A 136 1.36 13.52 4.54
CA ASP A 136 2.75 13.82 4.89
C ASP A 136 3.56 14.25 3.65
N ALA A 137 3.33 13.61 2.50
CA ALA A 137 3.97 13.99 1.24
C ALA A 137 3.50 15.38 0.77
N ALA A 138 2.20 15.67 0.90
CA ALA A 138 1.66 16.98 0.53
C ALA A 138 2.20 18.10 1.44
N ALA A 139 2.23 17.86 2.75
CA ALA A 139 2.75 18.81 3.74
C ALA A 139 4.24 19.09 3.59
N SER A 140 5.02 18.12 3.09
CA SER A 140 6.46 18.29 2.85
C SER A 140 6.78 19.16 1.64
N CYS A 141 5.78 19.41 0.80
CA CYS A 141 5.97 19.94 -0.53
C CYS A 141 5.28 21.29 -0.75
N ASP A 142 4.16 21.55 -0.06
CA ASP A 142 3.53 22.88 -0.04
C ASP A 142 3.08 23.26 1.38
N VAL A 143 3.46 24.48 1.80
CA VAL A 143 3.09 25.04 3.12
C VAL A 143 1.62 25.48 3.13
N GLU A 144 1.00 25.65 1.96
CA GLU A 144 -0.39 26.12 1.80
C GLU A 144 -1.36 25.03 1.28
N ALA A 145 -1.01 23.73 1.41
CA ALA A 145 -1.89 22.65 0.95
C ALA A 145 -3.25 22.64 1.68
N GLU A 146 -4.36 22.72 0.93
CA GLU A 146 -5.69 22.47 1.48
C GLU A 146 -5.90 20.95 1.70
N PRO A 147 -6.33 20.52 2.89
CA PRO A 147 -6.52 19.10 3.17
C PRO A 147 -7.59 18.51 2.24
N GLY A 148 -7.22 17.47 1.49
CA GLY A 148 -8.16 16.72 0.65
C GLY A 148 -9.25 16.03 1.48
N SER A 149 -10.38 15.72 0.86
CA SER A 149 -11.48 14.98 1.49
C SER A 149 -11.57 13.55 0.97
N VAL A 150 -11.73 12.59 1.88
CA VAL A 150 -12.05 11.19 1.52
C VAL A 150 -13.53 10.98 1.75
N THR A 151 -14.28 10.68 0.68
CA THR A 151 -15.69 10.28 0.78
C THR A 151 -15.79 8.82 0.40
N ALA A 152 -16.14 7.94 1.35
CA ALA A 152 -16.34 6.51 1.09
C ALA A 152 -17.84 6.20 1.05
N GLU A 153 -18.33 5.69 -0.09
CA GLU A 153 -19.67 5.11 -0.18
C GLU A 153 -19.53 3.59 -0.32
N CYS A 154 -19.99 2.85 0.69
CA CYS A 154 -20.06 1.39 0.62
C CYS A 154 -21.44 0.96 0.16
N SER A 155 -21.52 0.36 -1.04
CA SER A 155 -22.74 -0.25 -1.56
C SER A 155 -22.55 -1.76 -1.63
N GLY A 156 -23.23 -2.49 -0.75
CA GLY A 156 -23.24 -3.95 -0.73
C GLY A 156 -24.49 -4.52 -1.41
N GLY A 157 -24.29 -5.40 -2.40
CA GLY A 157 -25.32 -6.31 -2.91
C GLY A 157 -24.89 -7.75 -2.65
N CYS A 158 -25.79 -8.62 -2.22
CA CYS A 158 -25.52 -10.06 -2.15
C CYS A 158 -26.28 -10.74 -3.29
N GLU A 159 -25.53 -11.38 -4.20
CA GLU A 159 -26.11 -12.24 -5.23
C GLU A 159 -26.11 -13.68 -4.70
N ALA A 160 -27.29 -14.31 -4.63
CA ALA A 160 -27.43 -15.71 -4.26
C ALA A 160 -27.67 -16.54 -5.52
N GLU A 161 -26.71 -17.39 -5.89
CA GLU A 161 -26.93 -18.42 -6.90
C GLU A 161 -27.63 -19.62 -6.24
N VAL A 162 -28.90 -19.83 -6.55
CA VAL A 162 -29.67 -20.99 -6.06
C VAL A 162 -29.87 -21.99 -7.20
N ALA A 163 -29.32 -23.19 -7.06
CA ALA A 163 -29.69 -24.31 -7.90
C ALA A 163 -31.08 -24.85 -7.49
N ALA A 164 -32.05 -24.70 -8.41
CA ALA A 164 -33.42 -25.24 -8.40
C ALA A 164 -34.51 -24.42 -7.67
N ASP A 165 -35.46 -23.88 -8.46
CA ASP A 165 -36.90 -23.60 -8.24
C ASP A 165 -37.41 -23.14 -6.84
N GLY A 166 -36.55 -22.67 -5.95
CA GLY A 166 -36.90 -22.02 -4.69
C GLY A 166 -36.72 -20.52 -4.82
N SER A 167 -37.80 -19.75 -4.68
CA SER A 167 -37.68 -18.31 -4.41
C SER A 167 -37.10 -18.15 -3.02
N VAL A 168 -35.81 -17.80 -2.93
CA VAL A 168 -35.23 -17.28 -1.70
C VAL A 168 -35.54 -15.80 -1.69
N GLU A 169 -36.47 -15.37 -0.83
CA GLU A 169 -36.49 -13.99 -0.40
C GLU A 169 -35.23 -13.79 0.44
N CYS A 170 -34.19 -13.17 -0.15
CA CYS A 170 -33.15 -12.56 0.66
C CYS A 170 -33.88 -11.52 1.51
N SER A 171 -34.11 -11.82 2.80
CA SER A 171 -34.52 -10.77 3.72
C SER A 171 -33.48 -9.68 3.61
N THR A 172 -33.93 -8.44 3.47
CA THR A 172 -33.14 -7.21 3.29
C THR A 172 -32.30 -6.84 4.52
N GLU A 173 -31.83 -7.84 5.27
CA GLU A 173 -31.14 -7.72 6.55
C GLU A 173 -29.68 -8.17 6.39
N ALA A 174 -28.99 -7.63 5.37
CA ALA A 174 -27.53 -7.65 5.39
C ALA A 174 -27.08 -6.61 6.43
N GLU A 175 -26.53 -7.07 7.55
CA GLU A 175 -25.96 -6.17 8.56
C GLU A 175 -24.56 -5.76 8.09
N VAL A 176 -24.38 -4.47 7.82
CA VAL A 176 -23.05 -3.88 7.67
C VAL A 176 -22.52 -3.63 9.07
N SER A 177 -21.29 -4.06 9.35
CA SER A 177 -20.59 -3.71 10.58
C SER A 177 -19.44 -2.74 10.26
N CYS A 178 -19.44 -1.55 10.85
CA CYS A 178 -18.30 -0.63 10.79
C CYS A 178 -17.47 -0.81 12.06
N THR A 179 -16.17 -1.08 11.93
CA THR A 179 -15.22 -1.12 13.05
C THR A 179 -14.21 0.02 12.96
N GLY A 180 -14.14 0.86 13.99
CA GLY A 180 -13.20 2.00 14.08
C GLY A 180 -12.38 1.98 15.36
N THR A 181 -11.17 2.56 15.35
CA THR A 181 -10.31 2.68 16.54
C THR A 181 -10.18 4.16 16.94
N ALA A 182 -10.46 4.47 18.22
CA ALA A 182 -10.31 5.81 18.79
C ALA A 182 -8.84 6.28 18.80
N PRO A 183 -8.54 7.61 18.83
CA PRO A 183 -9.43 8.76 19.04
C PRO A 183 -10.07 9.35 17.77
N GLY A 184 -9.85 8.76 16.59
CA GLY A 184 -10.32 9.29 15.31
C GLY A 184 -11.78 8.97 14.94
N PHE A 185 -12.55 8.36 15.84
CA PHE A 185 -13.87 7.80 15.52
C PHE A 185 -14.91 8.19 16.59
N ASP A 186 -16.03 8.78 16.16
CA ASP A 186 -17.16 9.11 17.03
C ASP A 186 -18.07 7.89 17.19
N CYS A 187 -18.17 7.36 18.41
CA CYS A 187 -18.89 6.12 18.75
C CYS A 187 -20.36 6.32 19.11
N THR A 188 -20.95 7.47 18.80
CA THR A 188 -22.33 7.76 19.20
C THR A 188 -23.32 6.74 18.61
N GLY A 189 -23.77 5.79 19.43
CA GLY A 189 -24.74 4.75 19.07
C GLY A 189 -24.16 3.37 18.72
N GLY A 190 -22.85 3.15 18.89
CA GLY A 190 -22.19 1.85 18.66
C GLY A 190 -21.86 1.07 19.93
N THR A 191 -21.43 -0.18 19.76
CA THR A 191 -20.88 -1.01 20.84
C THR A 191 -19.38 -0.71 20.97
N CYS A 192 -18.96 -0.22 22.13
CA CYS A 192 -17.55 0.07 22.42
C CYS A 192 -16.90 -1.11 23.16
N GLU A 193 -15.89 -1.74 22.55
CA GLU A 193 -14.97 -2.64 23.24
C GLU A 193 -13.75 -1.85 23.73
N GLY A 194 -13.80 -1.39 24.98
CA GLY A 194 -12.74 -0.57 25.60
C GLY A 194 -13.20 0.12 26.88
N THR A 195 -12.51 1.21 27.25
CA THR A 195 -12.95 2.10 28.33
C THR A 195 -13.85 3.19 27.75
N CYS A 196 -15.10 3.23 28.19
CA CYS A 196 -16.03 4.33 27.87
C CYS A 196 -15.91 5.40 28.95
N SER A 197 -15.60 6.64 28.55
CA SER A 197 -15.64 7.80 29.43
C SER A 197 -16.76 8.76 29.03
N VAL A 198 -17.69 9.01 29.95
CA VAL A 198 -18.82 9.94 29.77
C VAL A 198 -18.74 11.06 30.80
N GLU A 199 -18.72 12.32 30.33
CA GLU A 199 -18.88 13.48 31.21
C GLU A 199 -20.37 13.72 31.50
N LEU A 200 -20.78 13.46 32.75
CA LEU A 200 -22.16 13.61 33.20
C LEU A 200 -22.37 15.03 33.74
N THR A 201 -22.95 15.90 32.91
CA THR A 201 -23.32 17.27 33.30
C THR A 201 -24.51 17.33 34.27
N ALA A 202 -25.31 16.27 34.33
CA ALA A 202 -26.39 16.07 35.30
C ALA A 202 -26.23 14.72 36.01
N ALA A 203 -26.69 14.64 37.27
CA ALA A 203 -26.59 13.44 38.09
C ALA A 203 -27.31 12.26 37.41
N ALA A 204 -26.56 11.25 36.96
CA ALA A 204 -27.08 10.08 36.26
C ALA A 204 -26.56 8.78 36.87
N SER A 205 -27.28 7.67 36.68
CA SER A 205 -26.84 6.35 37.14
C SER A 205 -25.61 5.91 36.34
N CYS A 206 -24.54 5.51 37.04
CA CYS A 206 -23.27 5.08 36.45
C CYS A 206 -22.88 3.74 37.11
N ASP A 207 -22.88 2.65 36.34
CA ASP A 207 -22.47 1.31 36.82
C ASP A 207 -20.95 1.12 36.91
N GLY A 208 -20.19 2.20 36.65
CA GLY A 208 -18.73 2.24 36.62
C GLY A 208 -18.08 2.96 37.80
N VAL A 209 -16.81 3.31 37.61
CA VAL A 209 -16.05 4.17 38.52
C VAL A 209 -16.48 5.62 38.27
N CYS A 210 -17.04 6.26 39.30
CA CYS A 210 -17.44 7.65 39.23
C CYS A 210 -16.29 8.55 39.71
N ASP A 211 -15.65 9.27 38.79
CA ASP A 211 -14.69 10.32 39.09
C ASP A 211 -15.46 11.64 39.26
N GLY A 212 -16.09 11.79 40.44
CA GLY A 212 -16.99 12.91 40.71
C GLY A 212 -17.76 12.81 42.04
N THR A 213 -18.86 13.55 42.12
CA THR A 213 -19.76 13.51 43.29
C THR A 213 -20.75 12.37 43.11
N CYS A 214 -20.63 11.34 43.94
CA CYS A 214 -21.60 10.26 44.06
C CYS A 214 -22.66 10.62 45.11
N SER A 215 -23.94 10.55 44.75
CA SER A 215 -25.04 10.74 45.71
C SER A 215 -25.30 9.53 46.61
N GLY A 216 -24.72 8.37 46.27
CA GLY A 216 -24.79 7.11 47.02
C GLY A 216 -23.51 6.77 47.77
N SER A 217 -23.41 5.53 48.25
CA SER A 217 -22.16 5.00 48.83
C SER A 217 -21.17 4.63 47.74
N THR A 218 -19.92 5.05 47.91
CA THR A 218 -18.80 4.58 47.10
C THR A 218 -18.09 3.41 47.76
N ASP A 219 -17.75 2.39 46.99
CA ASP A 219 -16.86 1.33 47.46
C ASP A 219 -15.38 1.75 47.39
N ALA A 220 -14.47 0.91 47.89
CA ALA A 220 -13.03 1.17 47.86
C ALA A 220 -12.43 1.21 46.44
N GLY A 221 -13.20 0.81 45.41
CA GLY A 221 -12.84 0.87 44.00
C GLY A 221 -13.45 2.06 43.26
N GLY A 222 -14.16 2.97 43.96
CA GLY A 222 -14.79 4.14 43.36
C GLY A 222 -16.11 3.86 42.63
N LYS A 223 -16.71 2.67 42.79
CA LYS A 223 -18.04 2.39 42.24
C LYS A 223 -19.10 3.11 43.05
N CYS A 224 -19.96 3.86 42.36
CA CYS A 224 -21.00 4.67 42.96
C CYS A 224 -22.35 3.92 42.94
N ASP A 225 -22.89 3.55 44.10
CA ASP A 225 -24.25 2.98 44.23
C ASP A 225 -25.31 4.11 44.28
N GLY A 226 -25.30 4.99 43.27
CA GLY A 226 -26.11 6.20 43.22
C GLY A 226 -25.96 7.00 41.93
N MET A 227 -26.36 8.27 41.97
CA MET A 227 -26.17 9.16 40.81
C MET A 227 -24.76 9.75 40.86
N CYS A 228 -24.02 9.59 39.77
CA CYS A 228 -22.72 10.21 39.55
C CYS A 228 -22.89 11.57 38.87
N GLN A 229 -22.25 12.60 39.43
CA GLN A 229 -22.07 13.90 38.79
C GLN A 229 -20.57 14.12 38.60
N GLY A 230 -20.06 13.92 37.38
CA GLY A 230 -18.64 13.88 37.05
C GLY A 230 -18.35 12.96 35.86
N GLU A 231 -17.13 12.43 35.77
CA GLU A 231 -16.71 11.51 34.71
C GLU A 231 -17.04 10.07 35.14
N CYS A 232 -17.84 9.35 34.34
CA CYS A 232 -18.14 7.94 34.57
C CYS A 232 -17.23 7.08 33.69
N LYS A 233 -16.38 6.25 34.30
CA LYS A 233 -15.49 5.31 33.61
C LYS A 233 -15.98 3.88 33.80
N THR A 234 -16.38 3.22 32.72
CA THR A 234 -16.77 1.80 32.75
C THR A 234 -15.68 0.95 32.10
N GLU A 235 -15.20 -0.07 32.83
CA GLU A 235 -14.33 -1.11 32.30
C GLU A 235 -15.19 -2.36 32.03
N GLY A 236 -15.44 -2.67 30.76
CA GLY A 236 -16.10 -3.93 30.38
C GLY A 236 -16.63 -3.96 28.96
N LYS A 237 -16.70 -5.17 28.38
CA LYS A 237 -17.54 -5.49 27.23
C LYS A 237 -19.00 -5.21 27.62
N ALA A 238 -19.43 -3.98 27.44
CA ALA A 238 -20.80 -3.61 27.67
C ALA A 238 -21.50 -3.61 26.32
N ASP A 239 -22.50 -4.47 26.15
CA ASP A 239 -23.55 -4.31 25.12
C ASP A 239 -24.42 -3.06 25.39
N ALA A 240 -23.89 -2.06 26.10
CA ALA A 240 -24.56 -0.82 26.45
C ALA A 240 -24.10 0.29 25.50
N GLU A 241 -25.05 1.00 24.91
CA GLU A 241 -24.81 2.17 24.07
C GLU A 241 -23.97 3.21 24.84
N CYS A 242 -22.68 3.31 24.52
CA CYS A 242 -21.78 4.33 25.08
C CYS A 242 -22.02 5.64 24.31
N SER A 243 -22.61 6.64 24.97
CA SER A 243 -22.81 7.99 24.40
C SER A 243 -21.63 8.94 24.65
N GLY A 244 -20.49 8.42 25.13
CA GLY A 244 -19.28 9.19 25.44
C GLY A 244 -18.08 8.82 24.57
N LYS A 245 -16.88 9.25 24.99
CA LYS A 245 -15.63 8.92 24.30
C LYS A 245 -15.26 7.48 24.61
N CYS A 246 -15.27 6.64 23.57
CA CYS A 246 -14.72 5.29 23.63
C CYS A 246 -13.20 5.37 23.42
N GLU A 247 -12.41 4.89 24.38
CA GLU A 247 -10.99 4.61 24.18
C GLU A 247 -10.85 3.09 23.92
N GLY A 248 -11.03 2.69 22.66
CA GLY A 248 -11.07 1.29 22.25
C GLY A 248 -11.50 1.07 20.80
N SER A 249 -11.91 -0.15 20.48
CA SER A 249 -12.53 -0.47 19.19
C SER A 249 -14.04 -0.31 19.26
N CYS A 250 -14.61 0.30 18.24
CA CYS A 250 -16.02 0.64 18.17
C CYS A 250 -16.67 -0.11 17.02
N THR A 251 -17.73 -0.87 17.30
CA THR A 251 -18.47 -1.64 16.30
C THR A 251 -19.88 -1.09 16.16
N PHE A 252 -20.28 -0.71 14.96
CA PHE A 252 -21.63 -0.24 14.64
C PHE A 252 -22.28 -1.20 13.64
N THR A 253 -23.46 -1.76 13.97
CA THR A 253 -24.20 -2.74 13.13
C THR A 253 -25.59 -2.23 12.77
N GLY A 254 -25.98 -2.35 11.49
CA GLY A 254 -27.21 -1.76 10.98
C GLY A 254 -27.33 -1.81 9.44
N PRO A 255 -28.55 -1.67 8.90
CA PRO A 255 -28.83 -1.84 7.47
C PRO A 255 -28.43 -0.64 6.59
N ASP A 256 -28.27 0.56 7.16
CA ASP A 256 -28.03 1.82 6.42
C ASP A 256 -26.92 2.66 7.06
N ILE A 257 -25.75 2.06 7.32
CA ILE A 257 -24.65 2.74 8.02
C ILE A 257 -23.71 3.40 7.03
N LYS A 258 -23.45 4.69 7.24
CA LYS A 258 -22.33 5.39 6.61
C LYS A 258 -21.12 5.32 7.55
N CYS A 259 -20.09 4.55 7.18
CA CYS A 259 -18.84 4.59 7.92
C CYS A 259 -18.05 5.85 7.50
N GLU A 260 -17.92 6.84 8.37
CA GLU A 260 -17.06 8.02 8.13
C GLU A 260 -15.69 7.82 8.81
N GLY A 261 -14.60 8.10 8.10
CA GLY A 261 -13.24 8.24 8.66
C GLY A 261 -12.55 6.96 9.16
N GLY A 262 -11.78 6.29 8.30
CA GLY A 262 -10.79 5.27 8.70
C GLY A 262 -11.33 3.97 9.31
N ALA A 263 -12.64 3.76 9.31
CA ALA A 263 -13.27 2.53 9.78
C ALA A 263 -13.18 1.40 8.74
N LYS A 264 -12.99 0.17 9.22
CA LYS A 264 -13.07 -1.05 8.42
C LYS A 264 -14.53 -1.51 8.39
N ALA A 265 -15.12 -1.52 7.19
CA ALA A 265 -16.46 -2.06 6.98
C ALA A 265 -16.38 -3.56 6.70
N GLU A 266 -17.13 -4.37 7.44
CA GLU A 266 -17.33 -5.80 7.19
C GLU A 266 -18.82 -6.08 7.01
N CYS A 267 -19.20 -6.68 5.88
CA CYS A 267 -20.58 -7.10 5.62
C CYS A 267 -20.75 -8.56 6.03
N THR A 268 -21.65 -8.84 6.98
CA THR A 268 -22.02 -10.20 7.38
C THR A 268 -23.47 -10.48 6.98
N ALA A 269 -23.66 -11.36 6.00
CA ALA A 269 -24.98 -11.85 5.63
C ALA A 269 -25.24 -13.20 6.30
N SER A 270 -26.29 -13.27 7.12
CA SER A 270 -26.72 -14.50 7.79
C SER A 270 -27.73 -15.25 6.91
N ALA A 271 -27.28 -16.20 6.08
CA ALA A 271 -28.19 -17.07 5.34
C ALA A 271 -28.54 -18.31 6.17
N SER A 272 -29.82 -18.50 6.53
CA SER A 272 -30.30 -19.62 7.35
C SER A 272 -30.60 -20.90 6.56
N ALA A 273 -29.87 -21.20 5.49
CA ALA A 273 -30.01 -22.42 4.70
C ALA A 273 -28.67 -22.74 3.99
N GLU A 274 -28.48 -24.00 3.57
CA GLU A 274 -27.30 -24.55 2.86
C GLU A 274 -27.07 -23.93 1.45
N ALA A 275 -27.16 -22.61 1.32
CA ALA A 275 -26.89 -21.85 0.11
C ALA A 275 -25.57 -21.09 0.27
N THR A 276 -24.67 -21.22 -0.71
CA THR A 276 -23.46 -20.40 -0.81
C THR A 276 -23.88 -19.00 -1.22
N VAL A 277 -23.92 -18.07 -0.27
CA VAL A 277 -24.17 -16.65 -0.56
C VAL A 277 -22.82 -15.98 -0.83
N SER A 278 -22.63 -15.48 -2.05
CA SER A 278 -21.48 -14.63 -2.40
C SER A 278 -21.91 -13.17 -2.26
N CYS A 279 -21.43 -12.49 -1.23
CA CYS A 279 -21.67 -11.05 -1.08
C CYS A 279 -20.51 -10.29 -1.74
N GLU A 280 -20.74 -9.77 -2.94
CA GLU A 280 -19.85 -8.80 -3.58
C GLU A 280 -20.17 -7.40 -3.04
N GLY A 281 -19.69 -7.11 -1.83
CA GLY A 281 -19.66 -5.74 -1.32
C GLY A 281 -18.49 -4.98 -1.94
N SER A 282 -18.77 -3.91 -2.69
CA SER A 282 -17.72 -2.97 -3.12
C SER A 282 -17.87 -1.65 -2.35
N CYS A 283 -16.81 -1.23 -1.68
CA CYS A 283 -16.71 0.13 -1.17
C CYS A 283 -16.08 0.98 -2.27
N SER A 284 -16.87 1.84 -2.92
CA SER A 284 -16.35 2.86 -3.82
C SER A 284 -16.12 4.13 -3.03
N GLY A 285 -14.86 4.42 -2.71
CA GLY A 285 -14.48 5.73 -2.18
C GLY A 285 -13.97 6.63 -3.29
N GLU A 286 -14.50 7.85 -3.35
CA GLU A 286 -13.86 8.93 -4.10
C GLU A 286 -12.93 9.66 -3.15
N VAL A 287 -11.62 9.45 -3.35
CA VAL A 287 -10.58 10.22 -2.68
C VAL A 287 -10.34 11.47 -3.51
N THR A 288 -10.74 12.63 -3.00
CA THR A 288 -10.34 13.90 -3.60
C THR A 288 -8.96 14.26 -3.05
N PRO A 289 -7.90 14.21 -3.88
CA PRO A 289 -6.55 14.53 -3.43
C PRO A 289 -6.48 16.01 -2.97
N PRO A 290 -5.57 16.35 -2.05
CA PRO A 290 -5.32 17.74 -1.68
C PRO A 290 -4.94 18.55 -2.92
N SER A 291 -5.44 19.79 -3.02
CA SER A 291 -5.04 20.70 -4.09
C SER A 291 -3.63 21.20 -3.81
N VAL A 292 -2.66 20.65 -4.54
CA VAL A 292 -1.24 21.02 -4.46
C VAL A 292 -0.76 21.53 -5.83
N SER A 293 0.41 22.17 -5.89
CA SER A 293 1.02 22.55 -7.17
C SER A 293 1.27 21.32 -8.06
N ALA A 294 1.36 21.51 -9.38
CA ALA A 294 1.51 20.39 -10.32
C ALA A 294 2.81 19.59 -10.08
N GLU A 295 3.87 20.28 -9.67
CA GLU A 295 5.13 19.67 -9.24
C GLU A 295 4.95 18.80 -8.00
N CYS A 296 4.13 19.30 -7.07
CA CYS A 296 3.84 18.63 -5.82
C CYS A 296 2.95 17.40 -5.99
N GLU A 297 1.97 17.49 -6.89
CA GLU A 297 1.07 16.39 -7.22
C GLU A 297 1.86 15.17 -7.70
N ALA A 298 2.90 15.38 -8.51
CA ALA A 298 3.78 14.30 -8.96
C ALA A 298 4.56 13.64 -7.80
N GLN A 299 5.07 14.42 -6.85
CA GLN A 299 5.79 13.91 -5.68
C GLN A 299 4.86 13.17 -4.72
N VAL A 300 3.66 13.71 -4.48
CA VAL A 300 2.63 13.10 -3.64
C VAL A 300 2.18 11.78 -4.24
N ASN A 301 1.87 11.75 -5.53
CA ASN A 301 1.47 10.52 -6.23
C ASN A 301 2.60 9.48 -6.23
N ALA A 302 3.85 9.90 -6.45
CA ALA A 302 4.99 8.99 -6.36
C ALA A 302 5.14 8.41 -4.95
N SER A 303 5.08 9.24 -3.91
CA SER A 303 5.17 8.80 -2.51
C SER A 303 4.02 7.86 -2.13
N ALA A 304 2.82 8.15 -2.62
CA ALA A 304 1.63 7.34 -2.43
C ALA A 304 1.79 5.95 -3.08
N ASP A 305 2.26 5.90 -4.33
CA ASP A 305 2.48 4.65 -5.06
C ASP A 305 3.65 3.83 -4.48
N ILE A 306 4.72 4.48 -4.01
CA ILE A 306 5.86 3.83 -3.34
C ILE A 306 5.43 3.09 -2.07
N ASN A 307 4.51 3.69 -1.31
CA ASN A 307 4.02 3.18 -0.04
C ASN A 307 2.70 2.41 -0.17
N ALA A 308 2.26 2.10 -1.40
CA ALA A 308 1.07 1.29 -1.61
C ALA A 308 1.27 -0.11 -1.01
N GLU A 309 0.27 -0.56 -0.26
CA GLU A 309 0.18 -1.91 0.29
C GLU A 309 -0.80 -2.71 -0.57
N CYS A 310 -0.30 -3.75 -1.24
CA CYS A 310 -1.10 -4.63 -2.08
C CYS A 310 -1.44 -5.91 -1.32
N THR A 311 -2.73 -6.22 -1.20
CA THR A 311 -3.19 -7.47 -0.60
C THR A 311 -2.99 -8.62 -1.59
N PRO A 312 -2.57 -9.81 -1.12
CA PRO A 312 -2.46 -10.98 -1.96
C PRO A 312 -3.80 -11.35 -2.61
N PRO A 313 -3.82 -11.75 -3.90
CA PRO A 313 -5.04 -12.13 -4.57
C PRO A 313 -5.54 -13.51 -4.12
N SER A 314 -6.79 -13.82 -4.43
CA SER A 314 -7.31 -15.18 -4.37
C SER A 314 -6.83 -15.97 -5.59
N LEU A 315 -6.36 -17.19 -5.36
CA LEU A 315 -5.88 -18.10 -6.41
C LEU A 315 -6.81 -19.31 -6.52
N GLU A 316 -7.13 -19.72 -7.73
CA GLU A 316 -7.75 -21.00 -8.05
C GLU A 316 -6.74 -21.83 -8.84
N ILE A 317 -6.36 -22.99 -8.28
CA ILE A 317 -5.36 -23.86 -8.88
C ILE A 317 -6.02 -25.11 -9.46
N THR A 318 -5.79 -25.34 -10.75
CA THR A 318 -6.20 -26.53 -11.50
C THR A 318 -4.98 -27.38 -11.86
N TYR A 319 -5.10 -28.70 -11.74
CA TYR A 319 -4.03 -29.64 -12.08
C TYR A 319 -4.63 -31.01 -12.42
N THR A 320 -3.89 -31.82 -13.17
CA THR A 320 -4.27 -33.20 -13.49
C THR A 320 -3.10 -34.15 -13.22
N PHE A 321 -3.34 -35.19 -12.42
CA PHE A 321 -2.36 -36.27 -12.25
C PHE A 321 -2.37 -37.22 -13.45
N ALA A 322 -1.19 -37.72 -13.83
CA ALA A 322 -1.09 -38.74 -14.85
C ALA A 322 -1.91 -40.00 -14.49
N ALA A 323 -2.53 -40.65 -15.47
CA ALA A 323 -3.46 -41.76 -15.25
C ALA A 323 -2.85 -42.96 -14.49
N ASN A 324 -1.53 -43.11 -14.51
CA ASN A 324 -0.78 -44.11 -13.76
C ASN A 324 -0.51 -43.72 -12.30
N ALA A 325 -0.50 -42.42 -11.98
CA ALA A 325 -0.35 -41.91 -10.60
C ALA A 325 -1.67 -41.97 -9.82
N SER A 326 -2.82 -41.83 -10.49
CA SER A 326 -4.15 -41.84 -9.84
C SER A 326 -4.69 -43.24 -9.50
N ALA A 327 -4.13 -44.31 -10.07
CA ALA A 327 -4.78 -45.62 -10.09
C ALA A 327 -4.54 -46.54 -8.88
N ASN A 328 -3.70 -46.18 -7.89
CA ASN A 328 -3.54 -46.79 -6.53
C ASN A 328 -2.11 -46.69 -5.94
N ALA A 329 -1.12 -46.11 -6.65
CA ALA A 329 0.28 -46.36 -6.30
C ALA A 329 0.98 -45.32 -5.41
N ASP A 330 0.45 -44.09 -5.22
CA ASP A 330 1.19 -43.12 -4.42
C ASP A 330 0.32 -42.08 -3.70
N VAL A 331 -0.47 -42.56 -2.74
CA VAL A 331 -1.21 -41.70 -1.79
C VAL A 331 -0.26 -40.71 -1.09
N ASN A 332 1.01 -41.09 -0.91
CA ASN A 332 2.03 -40.21 -0.35
C ASN A 332 2.38 -39.07 -1.31
N ALA A 333 2.56 -39.34 -2.61
CA ALA A 333 2.83 -38.27 -3.59
C ALA A 333 1.68 -37.25 -3.68
N GLN A 334 0.42 -37.69 -3.58
CA GLN A 334 -0.73 -36.77 -3.54
C GLN A 334 -0.76 -35.92 -2.26
N ALA A 335 -0.43 -36.53 -1.11
CA ALA A 335 -0.33 -35.81 0.15
C ALA A 335 0.84 -34.81 0.16
N GLU A 336 2.00 -35.19 -0.39
CA GLU A 336 3.17 -34.32 -0.56
C GLU A 336 2.87 -33.18 -1.52
N PHE A 337 2.18 -33.44 -2.64
CA PHE A 337 1.76 -32.41 -3.57
C PHE A 337 0.78 -31.42 -2.91
N SER A 338 -0.23 -31.91 -2.19
CA SER A 338 -1.17 -31.03 -1.48
C SER A 338 -0.48 -30.19 -0.40
N ALA A 339 0.50 -30.74 0.31
CA ALA A 339 1.28 -30.00 1.29
C ALA A 339 2.19 -28.96 0.63
N TRP A 340 2.80 -29.31 -0.51
CA TRP A 340 3.58 -28.38 -1.33
C TRP A 340 2.71 -27.25 -1.89
N LEU A 341 1.47 -27.56 -2.30
CA LEU A 341 0.55 -26.62 -2.92
C LEU A 341 0.23 -25.43 -2.01
N THR A 342 0.05 -25.64 -0.71
CA THR A 342 -0.16 -24.55 0.25
C THR A 342 1.02 -23.59 0.30
N GLY A 343 2.25 -24.09 0.21
CA GLY A 343 3.44 -23.24 0.13
C GLY A 343 3.54 -22.54 -1.22
N PHE A 344 3.22 -23.24 -2.31
CA PHE A 344 3.19 -22.67 -3.66
C PHE A 344 2.18 -21.53 -3.77
N GLU A 345 0.95 -21.73 -3.29
CA GLU A 345 -0.11 -20.72 -3.24
C GLU A 345 0.35 -19.44 -2.53
N ALA A 346 0.98 -19.58 -1.37
CA ALA A 346 1.49 -18.43 -0.62
C ALA A 346 2.56 -17.65 -1.40
N ASN A 347 3.53 -18.33 -2.02
CA ASN A 347 4.59 -17.66 -2.80
C ASN A 347 4.01 -17.01 -4.08
N VAL A 348 3.08 -17.67 -4.79
CA VAL A 348 2.44 -17.11 -5.99
C VAL A 348 1.57 -15.90 -5.64
N ALA A 349 0.82 -15.95 -4.54
CA ALA A 349 0.01 -14.83 -4.09
C ALA A 349 0.88 -13.63 -3.66
N SER A 350 1.99 -13.89 -2.97
CA SER A 350 3.02 -12.89 -2.64
C SER A 350 3.60 -12.25 -3.90
N LEU A 351 3.98 -13.08 -4.88
CA LEU A 351 4.56 -12.63 -6.14
C LEU A 351 3.59 -11.76 -6.96
N ALA A 352 2.30 -12.14 -7.01
CA ALA A 352 1.27 -11.36 -7.68
C ALA A 352 1.03 -9.99 -6.99
N ALA A 353 1.07 -9.93 -5.66
CA ALA A 353 0.99 -8.66 -4.92
C ALA A 353 2.21 -7.77 -5.20
N LEU A 354 3.42 -8.36 -5.25
CA LEU A 354 4.65 -7.66 -5.61
C LEU A 354 4.63 -7.13 -7.04
N GLU A 355 4.06 -7.87 -7.99
CA GLU A 355 3.89 -7.42 -9.37
C GLU A 355 2.99 -6.17 -9.45
N ALA A 356 1.88 -6.16 -8.72
CA ALA A 356 1.01 -5.00 -8.67
C ALA A 356 1.69 -3.78 -8.05
N LYS A 357 2.45 -3.97 -6.95
CA LYS A 357 3.26 -2.91 -6.36
C LYS A 357 4.33 -2.40 -7.33
N LEU A 358 4.96 -3.29 -8.08
CA LEU A 358 5.95 -2.95 -9.09
C LEU A 358 5.36 -2.08 -10.21
N LEU A 359 4.15 -2.38 -10.69
CA LEU A 359 3.47 -1.56 -11.70
C LEU A 359 3.16 -0.15 -11.19
N LYS A 360 2.78 -0.01 -9.92
CA LYS A 360 2.63 1.29 -9.25
C LYS A 360 3.94 2.05 -9.20
N LEU A 361 5.01 1.36 -8.81
CA LEU A 361 6.34 1.94 -8.73
C LEU A 361 6.86 2.42 -10.11
N GLN A 362 6.59 1.70 -11.20
CA GLN A 362 6.92 2.17 -12.55
C GLN A 362 6.22 3.50 -12.90
N GLY A 363 4.98 3.68 -12.45
CA GLY A 363 4.26 4.95 -12.55
C GLY A 363 4.97 6.07 -11.78
N ALA A 364 5.31 5.79 -10.52
CA ALA A 364 6.04 6.72 -9.65
C ALA A 364 7.39 7.16 -10.24
N ALA A 365 8.18 6.23 -10.80
CA ALA A 365 9.44 6.55 -11.49
C ALA A 365 9.23 7.55 -12.64
N THR A 366 8.21 7.32 -13.46
CA THR A 366 7.89 8.20 -14.60
C THR A 366 7.48 9.58 -14.12
N GLY A 367 6.70 9.64 -13.03
CA GLY A 367 6.31 10.87 -12.34
C GLY A 367 7.52 11.64 -11.82
N LEU A 368 8.43 10.98 -11.09
CA LEU A 368 9.64 11.57 -10.53
C LEU A 368 10.58 12.10 -11.62
N VAL A 369 10.82 11.35 -12.69
CA VAL A 369 11.66 11.82 -13.81
C VAL A 369 11.05 13.03 -14.50
N SER A 370 9.72 13.08 -14.63
CA SER A 370 9.03 14.23 -15.21
C SER A 370 9.10 15.46 -14.28
N ALA A 371 8.92 15.24 -12.98
CA ALA A 371 9.03 16.28 -11.94
C ALA A 371 10.46 16.83 -11.83
N ALA A 372 11.49 15.98 -12.00
CA ALA A 372 12.90 16.36 -11.99
C ALA A 372 13.20 17.48 -13.01
N GLY A 373 12.61 17.40 -14.20
CA GLY A 373 12.77 18.41 -15.25
C GLY A 373 12.07 19.74 -14.93
N GLY A 374 10.91 19.68 -14.28
CA GLY A 374 10.14 20.87 -13.88
C GLY A 374 10.74 21.57 -12.66
N ALA A 375 11.04 20.82 -11.61
CA ALA A 375 11.51 21.33 -10.32
C ALA A 375 12.81 22.13 -10.46
N VAL A 376 13.78 21.67 -11.26
CA VAL A 376 15.04 22.38 -11.46
C VAL A 376 14.87 23.64 -12.31
N ALA A 377 13.98 23.62 -13.29
CA ALA A 377 13.68 24.79 -14.10
C ALA A 377 12.97 25.87 -13.27
N THR A 378 11.99 25.49 -12.45
CA THR A 378 11.20 26.41 -11.61
C THR A 378 12.03 26.96 -10.46
N ALA A 379 12.80 26.11 -9.75
CA ALA A 379 13.67 26.57 -8.66
C ALA A 379 14.72 27.59 -9.13
N ALA A 380 15.25 27.43 -10.35
CA ALA A 380 16.19 28.39 -10.94
C ALA A 380 15.54 29.74 -11.29
N LEU A 381 14.22 29.79 -11.49
CA LEU A 381 13.48 31.00 -11.88
C LEU A 381 12.84 31.72 -10.69
N GLU A 382 12.40 30.98 -9.66
CA GLU A 382 11.61 31.52 -8.55
C GLU A 382 12.42 31.87 -7.31
N MET A 383 13.68 31.41 -7.20
CA MET A 383 14.53 31.85 -6.10
C MET A 383 14.83 33.35 -6.24
N ASP A 384 14.12 34.16 -5.48
CA ASP A 384 14.55 35.52 -5.15
C ASP A 384 15.86 35.37 -4.36
N LEU A 385 16.98 35.53 -5.06
CA LEU A 385 18.36 35.36 -4.57
C LEU A 385 18.74 36.36 -3.45
N GLY A 386 17.77 37.05 -2.87
CA GLY A 386 17.94 38.22 -2.00
C GLY A 386 18.45 37.90 -0.61
N ASP A 387 17.98 36.82 0.02
CA ASP A 387 18.14 36.67 1.48
C ASP A 387 18.98 35.46 1.96
N ASP A 388 19.16 34.40 1.15
CA ASP A 388 20.04 33.27 1.50
C ASP A 388 20.98 32.89 0.35
N LEU A 389 22.14 33.54 0.31
CA LEU A 389 23.20 33.28 -0.66
C LEU A 389 23.69 31.82 -0.65
N GLY A 390 23.61 31.15 0.51
CA GLY A 390 24.07 29.78 0.68
C GLY A 390 23.12 28.78 0.01
N ALA A 391 21.83 28.94 0.25
CA ALA A 391 20.80 28.16 -0.44
C ALA A 391 20.87 28.39 -1.95
N SER A 392 21.00 29.65 -2.40
CA SER A 392 21.16 29.97 -3.82
C SER A 392 22.39 29.30 -4.45
N TYR A 393 23.53 29.30 -3.76
CA TYR A 393 24.74 28.63 -4.25
C TYR A 393 24.51 27.13 -4.40
N LYS A 394 23.91 26.47 -3.39
CA LYS A 394 23.64 25.03 -3.43
C LYS A 394 22.65 24.65 -4.52
N VAL A 395 21.60 25.45 -4.72
CA VAL A 395 20.63 25.20 -5.79
C VAL A 395 21.25 25.36 -7.18
N LEU A 396 22.12 26.35 -7.38
CA LEU A 396 22.74 26.56 -8.69
C LEU A 396 23.88 25.57 -9.00
N ASN A 397 24.61 25.10 -7.98
CA ASN A 397 25.83 24.31 -8.20
C ASN A 397 25.69 22.84 -7.79
N CYS A 398 24.96 22.51 -6.73
CA CYS A 398 24.84 21.14 -6.23
C CYS A 398 23.65 20.39 -6.86
N VAL A 399 22.50 21.06 -6.97
CA VAL A 399 21.27 20.41 -7.45
C VAL A 399 21.41 19.86 -8.88
N PRO A 400 22.01 20.54 -9.87
CA PRO A 400 22.16 19.98 -11.21
C PRO A 400 23.02 18.71 -11.25
N ILE A 401 24.06 18.65 -10.41
CA ILE A 401 24.96 17.49 -10.30
C ILE A 401 24.20 16.31 -9.70
N GLU A 402 23.51 16.52 -8.58
CA GLU A 402 22.72 15.47 -7.93
C GLU A 402 21.50 15.06 -8.75
N LEU A 403 20.94 15.95 -9.58
CA LEU A 403 19.85 15.61 -10.48
C LEU A 403 20.27 14.59 -11.54
N GLU A 404 21.49 14.72 -12.09
CA GLU A 404 22.03 13.74 -13.04
C GLU A 404 22.20 12.36 -12.36
N VAL A 405 22.64 12.36 -11.10
CA VAL A 405 22.73 11.15 -10.27
C VAL A 405 21.34 10.55 -10.05
N VAL A 406 20.33 11.34 -9.66
CA VAL A 406 18.93 10.88 -9.51
C VAL A 406 18.43 10.24 -10.80
N ILE A 407 18.57 10.93 -11.94
CA ILE A 407 18.08 10.42 -13.22
C ILE A 407 18.76 9.08 -13.56
N SER A 408 20.07 8.98 -13.32
CA SER A 408 20.80 7.72 -13.52
C SER A 408 20.32 6.62 -12.57
N THR A 409 20.14 6.92 -11.28
CA THR A 409 19.68 5.95 -10.27
C THR A 409 18.26 5.47 -10.56
N LEU A 410 17.32 6.39 -10.82
CA LEU A 410 15.95 6.07 -11.22
C LEU A 410 15.92 5.25 -12.52
N GLY A 411 16.79 5.56 -13.47
CA GLY A 411 16.92 4.81 -14.72
C GLY A 411 17.41 3.37 -14.50
N THR A 412 18.41 3.17 -13.65
CA THR A 412 18.89 1.83 -13.26
C THR A 412 17.81 1.05 -12.54
N ALA A 413 17.21 1.64 -11.50
CA ALA A 413 16.13 1.02 -10.74
C ALA A 413 14.93 0.66 -11.63
N GLY A 414 14.53 1.55 -12.55
CA GLY A 414 13.48 1.28 -13.53
C GLY A 414 13.81 0.12 -14.48
N THR A 415 15.09 -0.03 -14.86
CA THR A 415 15.55 -1.15 -15.69
C THR A 415 15.48 -2.48 -14.92
N GLU A 416 15.90 -2.49 -13.66
CA GLU A 416 15.83 -3.67 -12.78
C GLU A 416 14.39 -4.09 -12.45
N LEU A 417 13.51 -3.11 -12.19
CA LEU A 417 12.07 -3.35 -12.04
C LEU A 417 11.47 -3.93 -13.32
N THR A 418 11.84 -3.40 -14.50
CA THR A 418 11.35 -3.93 -15.77
C THR A 418 11.81 -5.38 -16.00
N ALA A 419 13.06 -5.69 -15.65
CA ALA A 419 13.58 -7.05 -15.72
C ALA A 419 12.82 -7.99 -14.77
N SER A 420 12.57 -7.55 -13.54
CA SER A 420 11.82 -8.32 -12.53
C SER A 420 10.37 -8.55 -12.96
N ALA A 421 9.68 -7.51 -13.46
CA ALA A 421 8.34 -7.64 -14.06
C ALA A 421 8.32 -8.66 -15.20
N THR A 422 9.33 -8.65 -16.07
CA THR A 422 9.40 -9.58 -17.20
C THR A 422 9.59 -11.01 -16.73
N ALA A 423 10.42 -11.24 -15.71
CA ALA A 423 10.62 -12.55 -15.10
C ALA A 423 9.33 -13.07 -14.45
N THR A 424 8.66 -12.24 -13.64
CA THR A 424 7.37 -12.57 -13.02
C THR A 424 6.30 -12.84 -14.07
N ALA A 425 6.13 -11.98 -15.06
CA ALA A 425 5.13 -12.16 -16.12
C ALA A 425 5.38 -13.44 -16.93
N SER A 426 6.65 -13.79 -17.15
CA SER A 426 7.03 -15.03 -17.84
C SER A 426 6.70 -16.27 -17.01
N PHE A 427 6.89 -16.22 -15.68
CA PHE A 427 6.46 -17.27 -14.77
C PHE A 427 4.93 -17.36 -14.66
N MET A 428 4.23 -16.26 -14.42
CA MET A 428 2.77 -16.20 -14.35
C MET A 428 2.12 -16.68 -15.65
N GLY A 429 2.74 -16.37 -16.80
CA GLY A 429 2.30 -16.87 -18.10
C GLY A 429 2.52 -18.38 -18.30
N ALA A 430 3.51 -18.97 -17.63
CA ALA A 430 3.78 -20.40 -17.68
C ALA A 430 2.76 -21.21 -16.88
N ILE A 431 2.34 -20.69 -15.73
CA ILE A 431 1.35 -21.31 -14.85
C ILE A 431 -0.08 -20.91 -15.21
N ALA A 432 -0.31 -20.14 -16.28
CA ALA A 432 -1.65 -19.76 -16.70
C ALA A 432 -2.42 -20.98 -17.25
N PRO A 433 -3.75 -21.05 -17.10
CA PRO A 433 -4.53 -22.16 -17.62
C PRO A 433 -4.33 -22.34 -19.13
N ALA A 434 -4.16 -23.60 -19.57
CA ALA A 434 -4.16 -23.94 -20.98
C ALA A 434 -5.57 -23.70 -21.56
N GLY A 435 -5.76 -22.55 -22.19
CA GLY A 435 -7.04 -22.12 -22.79
C GLY A 435 -7.43 -22.83 -24.08
#